data_AF-A0A0W1GQ82-F1
#
_entry.id   AF-A0A0W1GQ82-F1
#
_cell.length_a   1.000
_cell.length_b   1.000
_cell.length_c   1.000
_cell.angle_alpha   90.00
_cell.angle_beta   90.00
_cell.angle_gamma   90.00
#
_symmetry.space_group_name_H-M   'P 1'
#
loop_
_entity.id
_entity.type
_entity.pdbx_description
1 polymer ?
#
loop_
_entity_poly.entity_id
_entity_poly.type
_entity_poly.pdbx_seq_one_letter_code
_entity_poly.pdbx_strand_id
1 'polypeptide(L)'
;MDRKNLQDTAPRLPIGALSRRTGCNIETIRYYEKIGLLSAPARSDGGHRLYGYGHLMRLGFVRRARELGFTLDEIRALLRLAEDRDRPCTEAREVAVVHLTDIRTKIADLQAMESVLAETVVRCADGKTPECPLLETLFGSIDPSARPPAG
;
A
#
# COMPACT_ATOMS: atom_id res chain seq x y z
N MET A 1 21.45 13.01 19.19
CA MET A 1 21.99 11.64 19.00
C MET A 1 21.91 11.30 17.51
N ASP A 2 23.04 11.48 16.82
CA ASP A 2 23.15 11.59 15.37
C ASP A 2 23.07 10.24 14.63
N ARG A 3 21.98 10.00 13.89
CA ARG A 3 21.81 8.83 12.99
C ARG A 3 22.92 8.72 11.93
N LYS A 4 23.63 9.82 11.64
CA LYS A 4 24.74 9.89 10.68
C LYS A 4 25.91 8.98 11.08
N ASN A 5 26.22 8.89 12.37
CA ASN A 5 27.34 8.07 12.88
C ASN A 5 27.06 6.55 12.82
N LEU A 6 25.78 6.16 12.81
CA LEU A 6 25.35 4.76 12.67
C LEU A 6 25.29 4.30 11.20
N GLN A 7 25.28 5.25 10.25
CA GLN A 7 25.21 4.97 8.81
C GLN A 7 26.57 4.51 8.25
N ASP A 8 27.68 5.01 8.79
CA ASP A 8 29.03 4.75 8.27
C ASP A 8 29.68 3.46 8.80
N THR A 9 29.23 2.95 9.95
CA THR A 9 29.81 1.75 10.61
C THR A 9 28.98 0.48 10.41
N ALA A 10 27.77 0.57 9.86
CA ALA A 10 26.92 -0.60 9.67
C ALA A 10 27.45 -1.52 8.55
N PRO A 11 27.57 -2.84 8.78
CA PRO A 11 28.08 -3.77 7.78
C PRO A 11 27.16 -3.77 6.56
N ARG A 12 27.76 -3.65 5.36
CA ARG A 12 27.02 -3.78 4.10
C ARG A 12 26.60 -5.23 3.91
N LEU A 13 25.36 -5.43 3.51
CA LEU A 13 24.71 -6.74 3.48
C LEU A 13 24.53 -7.22 2.04
N PRO A 14 24.70 -8.53 1.75
CA PRO A 14 24.18 -9.10 0.52
C PRO A 14 22.64 -9.08 0.53
N ILE A 15 22.02 -9.16 -0.65
CA ILE A 15 20.56 -9.04 -0.82
C ILE A 15 19.78 -10.05 0.04
N GLY A 16 20.28 -11.28 0.21
CA GLY A 16 19.63 -12.29 1.05
C GLY A 16 19.61 -11.93 2.53
N ALA A 17 20.68 -11.30 3.04
CA ALA A 17 20.71 -10.82 4.42
C ALA A 17 19.81 -9.59 4.61
N LEU A 18 19.75 -8.69 3.62
CA LEU A 18 18.81 -7.57 3.63
C LEU A 18 17.35 -8.04 3.64
N SER A 19 17.03 -9.03 2.80
CA SER A 19 15.71 -9.63 2.72
C SER A 19 15.25 -10.19 4.08
N ARG A 20 16.09 -11.00 4.74
CA ARG A 20 15.80 -11.53 6.07
C ARG A 20 15.58 -10.44 7.13
N ARG A 21 16.40 -9.39 7.12
CA ARG A 21 16.29 -8.30 8.12
C ARG A 21 15.08 -7.41 7.92
N THR A 22 14.63 -7.24 6.68
CA THR A 22 13.52 -6.34 6.34
C THR A 22 12.18 -7.09 6.22
N GLY A 23 12.22 -8.42 6.09
CA GLY A 23 11.05 -9.23 5.73
C GLY A 23 10.58 -9.00 4.29
N CYS A 24 11.32 -8.22 3.49
CA CYS A 24 11.01 -7.96 2.10
C CYS A 24 11.62 -9.07 1.25
N ASN A 25 10.83 -9.71 0.39
CA ASN A 25 11.37 -10.75 -0.50
C ASN A 25 12.37 -10.17 -1.50
N ILE A 26 13.26 -11.02 -2.02
CA ILE A 26 14.37 -10.60 -2.90
C ILE A 26 13.86 -9.94 -4.19
N GLU A 27 12.76 -10.44 -4.76
CA GLU A 27 12.18 -9.93 -6.00
C GLU A 27 11.62 -8.52 -5.81
N THR A 28 10.97 -8.26 -4.68
CA THR A 28 10.46 -6.94 -4.29
C THR A 28 11.60 -5.95 -4.09
N ILE A 29 12.70 -6.37 -3.47
CA ILE A 29 13.90 -5.51 -3.34
C ILE A 29 14.44 -5.14 -4.72
N ARG A 30 14.57 -6.11 -5.63
CA ARG A 30 15.01 -5.85 -7.02
C ARG A 30 14.02 -4.97 -7.78
N TYR A 31 12.73 -5.18 -7.57
CA TYR A 31 11.68 -4.37 -8.17
C TYR A 31 11.79 -2.91 -7.69
N TYR A 32 11.96 -2.69 -6.38
CA TYR A 32 12.17 -1.35 -5.82
C TYR A 32 13.45 -0.68 -6.31
N GLU A 33 14.55 -1.43 -6.52
CA GLU A 33 15.75 -0.92 -7.21
C GLU A 33 15.41 -0.50 -8.64
N LYS A 34 14.70 -1.35 -9.40
CA LYS A 34 14.32 -1.11 -10.80
C LYS A 34 13.45 0.14 -10.98
N ILE A 35 12.48 0.37 -10.10
CA ILE A 35 11.58 1.53 -10.18
C ILE A 35 12.13 2.80 -9.48
N GLY A 36 13.41 2.76 -9.06
CA GLY A 36 14.08 3.87 -8.39
C GLY A 36 13.55 4.19 -6.98
N LEU A 37 12.74 3.30 -6.40
CA LEU A 37 12.26 3.46 -5.03
C LEU A 37 13.33 3.11 -4.01
N LEU A 38 14.29 2.26 -4.37
CA LEU A 38 15.49 1.97 -3.62
C LEU A 38 16.70 2.43 -4.43
N SER A 39 17.64 3.17 -3.83
CA SER A 39 18.88 3.58 -4.49
C SER A 39 19.70 2.36 -4.93
N ALA A 40 20.44 2.51 -6.04
CA ALA A 40 21.36 1.47 -6.48
C ALA A 40 22.42 1.20 -5.39
N PRO A 41 22.60 -0.06 -4.95
CA PRO A 41 23.57 -0.39 -3.92
C PRO A 41 25.00 -0.31 -4.47
N ALA A 42 25.96 -0.14 -3.57
CA ALA A 42 27.37 -0.30 -3.90
C ALA A 42 27.66 -1.74 -4.33
N ARG A 43 28.82 -1.96 -4.97
CA ARG A 43 29.30 -3.30 -5.31
C ARG A 43 30.57 -3.64 -4.54
N SER A 44 30.78 -4.92 -4.24
CA SER A 44 32.07 -5.43 -3.78
C SER A 44 33.08 -5.50 -4.93
N ASP A 45 34.34 -5.75 -4.60
CA ASP A 45 35.41 -5.96 -5.60
C ASP A 45 35.11 -7.14 -6.54
N GLY A 46 34.41 -8.16 -6.02
CA GLY A 46 33.87 -9.28 -6.81
C GLY A 46 32.58 -8.97 -7.59
N GLY A 47 32.12 -7.72 -7.63
CA GLY A 47 30.96 -7.27 -8.41
C GLY A 47 29.59 -7.54 -7.78
N HIS A 48 29.52 -8.05 -6.54
CA HIS A 48 28.27 -8.35 -5.84
C HIS A 48 27.63 -7.11 -5.23
N ARG A 49 26.30 -6.98 -5.30
CA ARG A 49 25.55 -5.88 -4.67
C ARG A 49 25.62 -5.92 -3.15
N LEU A 50 25.91 -4.78 -2.54
CA LEU A 50 26.10 -4.57 -1.11
C LEU A 50 25.22 -3.43 -0.59
N TYR A 51 24.29 -3.78 0.30
CA TYR A 51 23.26 -2.88 0.82
C TYR A 51 23.62 -2.39 2.22
N GLY A 52 23.79 -1.08 2.37
CA GLY A 52 24.04 -0.44 3.67
C GLY A 52 22.79 -0.14 4.50
N TYR A 53 22.99 0.47 5.66
CA TYR A 53 21.92 0.85 6.61
C TYR A 53 20.83 1.74 6.00
N GLY A 54 21.19 2.67 5.10
CA GLY A 54 20.21 3.50 4.39
C GLY A 54 19.18 2.68 3.61
N HIS A 55 19.61 1.59 2.96
CA HIS A 55 18.70 0.68 2.25
C HIS A 55 17.76 -0.05 3.21
N LEU A 56 18.26 -0.48 4.36
CA LEU A 56 17.46 -1.14 5.39
C LEU A 56 16.37 -0.21 5.94
N MET A 57 16.73 1.03 6.27
CA MET A 57 15.78 2.04 6.76
C MET A 57 14.74 2.39 5.70
N ARG A 58 15.16 2.54 4.43
CA ARG A 58 14.27 2.85 3.32
C ARG A 58 13.29 1.71 3.05
N LEU A 59 13.73 0.46 3.05
CA LEU A 59 12.84 -0.70 2.92
C LEU A 59 11.85 -0.81 4.08
N GLY A 60 12.29 -0.55 5.32
CA GLY A 60 11.39 -0.49 6.48
C GLY A 60 10.37 0.64 6.41
N PHE A 61 10.74 1.77 5.80
CA PHE A 61 9.81 2.86 5.51
C PHE A 61 8.76 2.43 4.46
N VAL A 62 9.21 1.93 3.30
CA VAL A 62 8.33 1.49 2.22
C VAL A 62 7.35 0.43 2.70
N ARG A 63 7.84 -0.57 3.44
CA ARG A 63 6.99 -1.65 3.97
C ARG A 63 5.87 -1.12 4.85
N ARG A 64 6.18 -0.28 5.84
CA ARG A 64 5.16 0.29 6.74
C ARG A 64 4.15 1.17 6.00
N ALA A 65 4.62 1.95 5.02
CA ALA A 65 3.71 2.77 4.22
C ALA A 65 2.79 1.91 3.33
N ARG A 66 3.28 0.79 2.78
CA ARG A 66 2.45 -0.20 2.07
C ARG A 66 1.43 -0.87 2.98
N GLU A 67 1.80 -1.19 4.22
CA GLU A 67 0.88 -1.74 5.23
C GLU A 67 -0.26 -0.76 5.57
N LEU A 68 0.00 0.55 5.48
CA LEU A 68 -1.01 1.62 5.64
C LEU A 68 -1.80 1.92 4.34
N GLY A 69 -1.57 1.17 3.27
CA GLY A 69 -2.30 1.29 2.02
C GLY A 69 -1.81 2.40 1.08
N PHE A 70 -0.70 3.10 1.40
CA PHE A 70 -0.17 4.11 0.49
C PHE A 70 0.28 3.47 -0.85
N THR A 71 0.01 4.19 -1.92
CA THR A 71 0.49 3.88 -3.27
C THR A 71 2.00 4.07 -3.38
N LEU A 72 2.63 3.46 -4.38
CA LEU A 72 4.07 3.63 -4.58
C LEU A 72 4.46 5.08 -4.90
N ASP A 73 3.56 5.85 -5.50
CA ASP A 73 3.80 7.24 -5.85
C ASP A 73 3.73 8.15 -4.62
N GLU A 74 2.76 7.95 -3.73
CA GLU A 74 2.71 8.62 -2.42
C GLU A 74 3.92 8.26 -1.57
N ILE A 75 4.31 6.99 -1.54
CA ILE A 75 5.52 6.56 -0.83
C ILE A 75 6.76 7.27 -1.38
N ARG A 76 6.85 7.46 -2.70
CA ARG A 76 7.95 8.21 -3.32
C ARG A 76 7.93 9.67 -2.91
N ALA A 77 6.75 10.30 -2.86
CA ALA A 77 6.60 11.67 -2.37
C ALA A 77 7.05 11.78 -0.90
N LEU A 78 6.56 10.90 -0.03
CA LEU A 78 6.93 10.89 1.39
C LEU A 78 8.43 10.60 1.62
N LEU A 79 9.05 9.73 0.81
CA LEU A 79 10.49 9.49 0.87
C LEU A 79 11.31 10.73 0.53
N ARG A 80 10.90 11.51 -0.49
CA ARG A 80 11.56 12.77 -0.85
C ARG A 80 11.44 13.80 0.27
N LEU A 81 10.27 13.86 0.93
CA LEU A 81 10.06 14.74 2.08
C LEU A 81 10.93 14.34 3.27
N ALA A 82 11.15 13.04 3.48
CA ALA A 82 11.96 12.53 4.58
C ALA A 82 13.49 12.73 4.39
N GLU A 83 13.94 13.02 3.16
CA GLU A 83 15.36 13.29 2.86
C GLU A 83 15.80 14.68 3.33
N ASP A 84 14.86 15.63 3.45
CA ASP A 84 15.11 16.99 3.96
C ASP A 84 14.65 17.13 5.41
N ARG A 85 15.62 17.16 6.33
CA ARG A 85 15.37 17.18 7.78
C ARG A 85 14.80 18.50 8.30
N ASP A 86 15.05 19.59 7.60
CA ASP A 86 14.69 20.94 8.07
C ASP A 86 13.39 21.42 7.39
N ARG A 87 12.82 20.60 6.49
CA ARG A 87 11.55 20.87 5.83
C ARG A 87 10.37 20.72 6.81
N PRO A 88 9.42 21.67 6.82
CA PRO A 88 8.19 21.52 7.58
C PRO A 88 7.39 20.29 7.10
N CYS A 89 6.70 19.62 8.01
CA CYS A 89 5.91 18.41 7.71
C CYS A 89 4.57 18.69 7.00
N THR A 90 4.36 19.91 6.49
CA THR A 90 3.10 20.35 5.86
C THR A 90 2.74 19.48 4.66
N GLU A 91 3.67 19.26 3.73
CA GLU A 91 3.43 18.40 2.55
C GLU A 91 3.19 16.94 2.94
N ALA A 92 3.89 16.43 3.96
CA ALA A 92 3.67 15.07 4.45
C ALA A 92 2.27 14.92 5.07
N ARG A 93 1.82 15.96 5.78
CA ARG A 93 0.46 16.04 6.33
C ARG A 93 -0.58 16.08 5.22
N GLU A 94 -0.36 16.85 4.15
CA GLU A 94 -1.29 16.91 3.01
C GLU A 94 -1.47 15.53 2.36
N VAL A 95 -0.37 14.83 2.05
CA VAL A 95 -0.42 13.45 1.54
C VAL A 95 -1.20 12.54 2.47
N ALA A 96 -0.94 12.62 3.79
CA ALA A 96 -1.63 11.78 4.76
C ALA A 96 -3.13 12.13 4.88
N VAL A 97 -3.52 13.40 4.78
CA VAL A 97 -4.92 13.84 4.85
C VAL A 97 -5.72 13.38 3.64
N VAL A 98 -5.13 13.46 2.43
CA VAL A 98 -5.76 12.95 1.21
C VAL A 98 -5.99 11.44 1.32
N HIS A 99 -4.94 10.67 1.63
CA HIS A 99 -5.05 9.22 1.76
C HIS A 99 -6.01 8.78 2.88
N LEU A 100 -6.04 9.50 4.01
CA LEU A 100 -7.01 9.25 5.08
C LEU A 100 -8.45 9.49 4.62
N THR A 101 -8.67 10.49 3.76
CA THR A 101 -9.98 10.78 3.20
C THR A 101 -10.42 9.63 2.28
N ASP A 102 -9.53 9.16 1.41
CA ASP A 102 -9.80 8.03 0.51
C ASP A 102 -10.12 6.75 1.28
N ILE A 103 -9.37 6.47 2.35
CA ILE A 103 -9.65 5.34 3.27
C ILE A 103 -11.05 5.46 3.87
N ARG A 104 -11.43 6.65 4.36
CA ARG A 104 -12.74 6.89 4.98
C ARG A 104 -13.88 6.71 3.99
N THR A 105 -13.72 7.21 2.76
CA THR A 105 -14.69 7.00 1.68
C THR A 105 -14.87 5.51 1.40
N LYS A 106 -13.76 4.78 1.24
CA LYS A 106 -13.81 3.33 0.99
C LYS A 106 -14.45 2.55 2.14
N ILE A 107 -14.21 2.94 3.39
CA ILE A 107 -14.88 2.35 4.56
C ILE A 107 -16.39 2.58 4.46
N ALA A 108 -16.83 3.80 4.17
CA ALA A 108 -18.26 4.11 4.03
C ALA A 108 -18.92 3.28 2.92
N ASP A 109 -18.26 3.15 1.75
CA ASP A 109 -18.75 2.33 0.64
C ASP A 109 -18.83 0.84 1.02
N LEU A 110 -17.81 0.31 1.71
CA LEU A 110 -17.79 -1.07 2.19
C LEU A 110 -18.88 -1.34 3.23
N GLN A 111 -19.14 -0.39 4.13
CA GLN A 111 -20.23 -0.50 5.11
C GLN A 111 -21.61 -0.47 4.46
N ALA A 112 -21.78 0.34 3.40
CA ALA A 112 -23.02 0.36 2.62
C ALA A 112 -23.26 -0.98 1.91
N MET A 113 -22.22 -1.52 1.26
CA MET A 113 -22.28 -2.85 0.64
C MET A 113 -22.54 -3.97 1.65
N GLU A 114 -21.86 -3.93 2.81
CA GLU A 114 -22.08 -4.87 3.90
C GLU A 114 -23.53 -4.86 4.37
N SER A 115 -24.12 -3.68 4.55
CA SER A 115 -25.51 -3.53 5.00
C SER A 115 -26.50 -4.21 4.04
N VAL A 116 -26.36 -3.96 2.73
CA VAL A 116 -27.20 -4.59 1.70
C VAL A 116 -27.04 -6.12 1.70
N LEU A 117 -25.81 -6.62 1.79
CA LEU A 117 -25.54 -8.05 1.83
C LEU A 117 -26.09 -8.70 3.12
N ALA A 118 -25.92 -8.06 4.27
CA ALA A 118 -26.41 -8.54 5.55
C ALA A 118 -27.95 -8.69 5.55
N GLU A 119 -28.68 -7.66 5.08
CA GLU A 119 -30.14 -7.72 4.94
C GLU A 119 -30.58 -8.85 4.01
N THR A 120 -29.88 -9.01 2.90
CA THR A 120 -30.18 -10.05 1.92
C THR A 120 -29.95 -11.46 2.48
N VAL A 121 -28.88 -11.66 3.24
CA VAL A 121 -28.58 -12.95 3.90
C VAL A 121 -29.65 -13.29 4.94
N VAL A 122 -30.12 -12.32 5.74
CA VAL A 122 -31.21 -12.53 6.70
C VAL A 122 -32.50 -12.94 6.00
N ARG A 123 -32.83 -12.33 4.85
CA ARG A 123 -34.02 -12.70 4.06
C ARG A 123 -33.91 -14.09 3.43
N CYS A 124 -32.70 -14.59 3.22
CA CYS A 124 -32.42 -15.91 2.66
C CYS A 124 -32.46 -17.04 3.72
N ALA A 125 -32.94 -16.77 4.93
CA ALA A 125 -32.75 -17.49 6.20
C ALA A 125 -32.64 -19.03 6.14
N ASP A 126 -33.33 -19.70 5.23
CA ASP A 126 -33.41 -21.15 5.19
C ASP A 126 -32.63 -21.77 4.04
N GLY A 127 -32.26 -20.98 3.01
CA GLY A 127 -31.67 -21.44 1.75
C GLY A 127 -32.55 -22.44 0.97
N LYS A 128 -33.81 -22.58 1.36
CA LYS A 128 -34.74 -23.63 0.90
C LYS A 128 -35.87 -23.08 0.02
N THR A 129 -35.98 -21.77 -0.11
CA THR A 129 -36.97 -21.16 -1.00
C THR A 129 -36.47 -21.23 -2.45
N PRO A 130 -37.35 -21.57 -3.41
CA PRO A 130 -37.00 -21.52 -4.83
C PRO A 130 -36.77 -20.07 -5.32
N GLU A 131 -37.37 -19.10 -4.63
CA GLU A 131 -37.15 -17.67 -4.82
C GLU A 131 -36.03 -17.22 -3.87
N CYS A 132 -34.89 -16.84 -4.45
CA CYS A 132 -33.70 -16.42 -3.71
C CYS A 132 -33.63 -14.89 -3.65
N PRO A 133 -33.78 -14.27 -2.46
CA PRO A 133 -33.73 -12.81 -2.32
C PRO A 133 -32.42 -12.18 -2.80
N LEU A 134 -31.31 -12.91 -2.75
CA LEU A 134 -30.02 -12.48 -3.28
C LEU A 134 -30.05 -12.37 -4.80
N LEU A 135 -30.53 -13.40 -5.49
CA LEU A 135 -30.64 -13.38 -6.94
C LEU A 135 -31.62 -12.29 -7.39
N GLU A 136 -32.75 -12.14 -6.71
CA GLU A 136 -33.69 -11.05 -6.97
C GLU A 136 -33.06 -9.67 -6.81
N THR A 137 -32.28 -9.45 -5.76
CA THR A 137 -31.61 -8.15 -5.52
C THR A 137 -30.56 -7.86 -6.61
N LEU A 138 -29.83 -8.89 -7.05
CA LEU A 138 -28.84 -8.75 -8.13
C LEU A 138 -29.51 -8.55 -9.50
N PHE A 139 -30.59 -9.27 -9.81
CA PHE A 139 -31.32 -9.15 -11.09
C PHE A 139 -32.27 -7.94 -11.14
N GLY A 140 -32.84 -7.52 -10.01
CA GLY A 140 -33.74 -6.36 -9.90
C GLY A 140 -33.07 -5.01 -10.13
N SER A 141 -31.73 -4.98 -10.19
CA SER A 141 -30.94 -3.82 -10.62
C SER A 141 -30.89 -3.65 -12.15
N ILE A 142 -31.30 -4.66 -12.90
CA ILE A 142 -31.47 -4.60 -14.35
C ILE A 142 -32.94 -4.30 -14.62
N ASP A 143 -33.31 -3.03 -14.75
CA ASP A 143 -34.60 -2.68 -15.37
C ASP A 143 -34.45 -2.79 -16.89
N PRO A 144 -35.02 -3.82 -17.55
CA PRO A 144 -34.96 -3.95 -19.01
C PRO A 144 -35.75 -2.86 -19.74
N SER A 145 -36.56 -2.07 -19.01
CA SER A 145 -37.31 -0.92 -19.51
C SER A 145 -36.64 0.43 -19.19
N ALA A 146 -35.50 0.46 -18.49
CA ALA A 146 -34.81 1.70 -18.17
C ALA A 146 -34.30 2.35 -19.46
N ARG A 147 -34.88 3.51 -19.79
CA ARG A 147 -34.45 4.30 -20.93
C ARG A 147 -33.05 4.86 -20.65
N PRO A 148 -32.07 4.73 -21.58
CA PRO A 148 -30.73 5.27 -21.36
C PRO A 148 -30.79 6.79 -21.17
N PRO A 149 -29.90 7.37 -20.34
CA PRO A 149 -29.87 8.81 -20.11
C PRO A 149 -29.60 9.55 -21.42
N ALA A 150 -30.37 10.59 -21.68
CA ALA A 150 -30.19 11.44 -22.85
C ALA A 150 -29.01 12.40 -22.59
N GLY A 151 -27.91 12.16 -23.32
CA GLY A 151 -26.92 13.18 -23.72
C GLY A 151 -26.10 13.83 -22.62
#